data_AF-A0A8H4NAT4-F1
#
_entry.id   AF-A0A8H4NAT4-F1
#
_cell.length_a   1.000
_cell.length_b   1.000
_cell.length_c   1.000
_cell.angle_alpha   90.00
_cell.angle_beta   90.00
_cell.angle_gamma   90.00
#
_symmetry.space_group_name_H-M   'P 1'
#
loop_
_entity.id
_entity.type
_entity.pdbx_description
1 polymer ?
#
loop_
_entity_poly.entity_id
_entity_poly.type
_entity_poly.pdbx_seq_one_letter_code
_entity_poly.pdbx_strand_id
1 'polypeptide(L)'
;MDDHFCARIFATKAFSIEVIIRGLGMFGVEEIGPVALREMASRTVDAGKICYNIKRLSEAGISVGQSVYTQALLKFAQDGRQDLIDSLLSTDQHPDALEDTKLQRKLLRSFIERGDWSEVHRTLAILTVFHRDPAREQWNILVQKLSILRDVPKLCKVLEDMLSRGIPLTEASMSALQAYQLRHRRRGHRPVMQGPGYNDTTLIANIWRSTLASHGDVDPRRWIEIFRRFGMTERFNDVVKISLWLADWYSPENQSVRPKILKSTLQRRNPRPSILLSAFKTIHPRHPLREVFSDAQIRAFVAWGVRRAFITPISDPHGNNRQPHFWAQGLRLCKVLRERGVHVNTRVVRAELRLQLVHLYGSGQSNRAYNRRSVKNNLYSVLQMIEYANDIWTEAAGKPLLDPKELVSGDTSHYGMWWLKKLRWDILQQLDIELGSRPLDESQRNQHGDSEAQEMDHEQPLDYGAGIGDLFAEEDDTGDPHDASKS
;
A
#
# COMPACT_ATOMS: atom_id res chain seq x y z
N MET A 1 -27.42 14.85 -43.06
CA MET A 1 -27.90 16.18 -42.60
C MET A 1 -26.99 16.65 -41.47
N ASP A 2 -26.85 17.96 -41.27
CA ASP A 2 -26.07 18.53 -40.16
C ASP A 2 -26.83 18.40 -38.83
N ASP A 3 -26.14 18.04 -37.74
CA ASP A 3 -26.73 17.86 -36.41
C ASP A 3 -27.32 19.18 -35.88
N HIS A 4 -26.64 20.30 -36.15
CA HIS A 4 -27.13 21.63 -35.76
C HIS A 4 -28.46 22.00 -36.44
N PHE A 5 -28.71 21.50 -37.65
CA PHE A 5 -30.00 21.71 -38.32
C PHE A 5 -31.11 20.95 -37.58
N CYS A 6 -30.88 19.68 -37.24
CA CYS A 6 -31.84 18.90 -36.45
C CYS A 6 -32.07 19.52 -35.06
N ALA A 7 -31.01 20.03 -34.42
CA ALA A 7 -31.09 20.70 -33.13
C ALA A 7 -31.99 21.94 -33.17
N ARG A 8 -31.86 22.77 -34.20
CA ARG A 8 -32.74 23.94 -34.40
C ARG A 8 -34.21 23.56 -34.56
N ILE A 9 -34.50 22.46 -35.26
CA ILE A 9 -35.87 21.96 -35.42
C ILE A 9 -36.42 21.53 -34.06
N PHE A 10 -35.65 20.77 -33.28
CA PHE A 10 -36.06 20.38 -31.93
C PHE A 10 -36.22 21.57 -30.98
N ALA A 11 -35.34 22.58 -31.04
CA ALA A 11 -35.45 23.80 -30.25
C ALA A 11 -36.72 24.62 -30.56
N THR A 12 -37.29 24.46 -31.76
CA THR A 12 -38.47 25.21 -32.19
C THR A 12 -39.74 24.68 -31.51
N LYS A 13 -40.38 25.52 -30.69
CA LYS A 13 -41.63 25.17 -29.95
C LYS A 13 -42.89 25.09 -30.83
N ALA A 14 -42.79 25.41 -32.12
CA ALA A 14 -43.92 25.44 -33.05
C ALA A 14 -44.52 24.06 -33.37
N PHE A 15 -43.72 22.98 -33.25
CA PHE A 15 -44.16 21.62 -33.55
C PHE A 15 -43.98 20.70 -32.34
N SER A 16 -44.83 19.68 -32.20
CA SER A 16 -44.63 18.63 -31.20
C SER A 16 -43.45 17.74 -31.58
N ILE A 17 -42.82 17.11 -30.58
CA ILE A 17 -41.66 16.22 -30.80
C ILE A 17 -42.04 15.08 -31.76
N GLU A 18 -43.24 14.52 -31.66
CA GLU A 18 -43.70 13.44 -32.56
C GLU A 18 -43.81 13.89 -34.03
N VAL A 19 -44.27 15.12 -34.28
CA VAL A 19 -44.35 15.68 -35.64
C VAL A 19 -42.95 15.87 -36.21
N ILE A 20 -42.00 16.33 -35.38
CA ILE A 20 -40.60 16.47 -35.77
C ILE A 20 -39.99 15.12 -36.13
N ILE A 21 -40.16 14.10 -35.30
CA ILE A 21 -39.62 12.74 -35.53
C ILE A 21 -40.16 12.16 -36.85
N ARG A 22 -41.48 12.25 -37.09
CA ARG A 22 -42.08 11.78 -38.35
C ARG A 22 -41.55 12.55 -39.55
N GLY A 23 -41.43 13.87 -39.43
CA GLY A 23 -40.86 14.71 -40.48
C GLY A 23 -39.44 14.30 -40.83
N LEU A 24 -38.57 14.16 -39.83
CA LEU A 24 -37.17 13.74 -40.03
C LEU A 24 -37.07 12.36 -40.71
N GLY A 25 -37.92 11.40 -40.31
CA GLY A 25 -38.00 10.09 -40.98
C GLY A 25 -38.45 10.19 -42.44
N MET A 26 -39.44 11.04 -42.75
CA MET A 26 -39.88 11.29 -44.13
C MET A 26 -38.79 11.94 -45.00
N PHE A 27 -37.94 12.78 -44.41
CA PHE A 27 -36.81 13.41 -45.09
C PHE A 27 -35.56 12.52 -45.16
N GLY A 28 -35.63 11.26 -44.70
CA GLY A 28 -34.55 10.29 -44.82
C GLY A 28 -33.36 10.56 -43.91
N VAL A 29 -33.58 11.14 -42.72
CA VAL A 29 -32.52 11.31 -41.72
C VAL A 29 -32.25 9.97 -41.03
N GLU A 30 -31.04 9.44 -41.18
CA GLU A 30 -30.67 8.12 -40.65
C GLU A 30 -30.10 8.19 -39.22
N GLU A 31 -29.52 9.33 -38.81
CA GLU A 31 -28.87 9.51 -37.51
C GLU A 31 -29.09 10.91 -36.95
N ILE A 32 -29.26 10.99 -35.63
CA ILE A 32 -29.28 12.23 -34.84
C ILE A 32 -28.05 12.27 -33.93
N GLY A 33 -27.35 13.40 -33.94
CA GLY A 33 -26.18 13.64 -33.10
C GLY A 33 -26.53 14.20 -31.71
N PRO A 34 -25.50 14.46 -30.89
CA PRO A 34 -25.68 14.81 -29.49
C PRO A 34 -26.34 16.18 -29.26
N VAL A 35 -26.14 17.16 -30.14
CA VAL A 35 -26.68 18.51 -29.96
C VAL A 35 -28.18 18.51 -30.23
N ALA A 36 -28.62 17.80 -31.28
CA ALA A 36 -30.03 17.64 -31.56
C ALA A 36 -30.75 16.81 -30.49
N LEU A 37 -30.10 15.78 -29.98
CA LEU A 37 -30.62 14.99 -28.86
C LEU A 37 -30.79 15.82 -27.60
N ARG A 38 -29.83 16.72 -27.30
CA ARG A 38 -29.92 17.66 -26.18
C ARG A 38 -31.14 18.56 -26.28
N GLU A 39 -31.39 19.14 -27.45
CA GLU A 39 -32.55 20.02 -27.67
C GLU A 39 -33.88 19.27 -27.64
N MET A 40 -33.90 18.01 -28.07
CA MET A 40 -35.09 17.16 -27.89
C MET A 40 -35.34 16.90 -26.40
N ALA A 41 -34.28 16.56 -25.66
CA ALA A 41 -34.35 16.21 -24.24
C ALA A 41 -34.69 17.41 -23.35
N SER A 42 -34.19 18.61 -23.67
CA SER A 42 -34.49 19.87 -22.95
C SER A 42 -35.97 20.23 -22.96
N ARG A 43 -36.72 19.75 -23.96
CA ARG A 43 -38.18 19.92 -24.07
C ARG A 43 -38.99 18.92 -23.26
N THR A 44 -38.36 17.86 -22.77
CA THR A 44 -38.99 16.82 -21.97
C THR A 44 -38.58 16.90 -20.52
N VAL A 45 -39.55 17.04 -19.63
CA VAL A 45 -39.31 17.21 -18.18
C VAL A 45 -39.08 15.87 -17.46
N ASP A 46 -39.31 14.73 -18.11
CA ASP A 46 -39.37 13.43 -17.45
C ASP A 46 -38.54 12.37 -18.18
N ALA A 47 -37.72 11.62 -17.43
CA ALA A 47 -36.94 10.46 -17.87
C ALA A 47 -37.77 9.46 -18.69
N GLY A 48 -39.01 9.18 -18.27
CA GLY A 48 -39.90 8.26 -18.98
C GLY A 48 -40.25 8.74 -20.39
N LYS A 49 -40.47 10.05 -20.55
CA LYS A 49 -40.75 10.68 -21.85
C LYS A 49 -39.52 10.72 -22.75
N ILE A 50 -38.33 10.90 -22.18
CA ILE A 50 -37.06 10.83 -22.93
C ILE A 50 -36.91 9.43 -23.53
N CYS A 51 -37.08 8.37 -22.73
CA CYS A 51 -37.07 6.99 -23.21
C CYS A 51 -38.13 6.72 -24.29
N TYR A 52 -39.35 7.25 -24.12
CA TYR A 52 -40.41 7.14 -25.13
C TYR A 52 -40.00 7.79 -26.46
N ASN A 53 -39.48 9.02 -26.43
CA ASN A 53 -39.07 9.73 -27.65
C ASN A 53 -37.91 9.03 -28.36
N ILE A 54 -36.96 8.49 -27.62
CA ILE A 54 -35.84 7.72 -28.18
C ILE A 54 -36.34 6.44 -28.85
N LYS A 55 -37.31 5.75 -28.27
CA LYS A 55 -37.96 4.59 -28.90
C LYS A 55 -38.70 5.00 -30.18
N ARG A 56 -39.33 6.18 -30.21
CA ARG A 56 -39.98 6.70 -31.42
C ARG A 56 -38.99 7.04 -32.52
N LEU A 57 -37.80 7.56 -32.19
CA LEU A 57 -36.72 7.77 -33.15
C LEU A 57 -36.30 6.46 -33.80
N SER A 58 -36.08 5.41 -33.00
CA SER A 58 -35.69 4.11 -33.54
C SER A 58 -36.81 3.45 -34.37
N GLU A 59 -38.07 3.58 -33.97
CA GLU A 59 -39.24 3.14 -34.76
C GLU A 59 -39.35 3.88 -36.11
N ALA A 60 -38.88 5.14 -36.18
CA ALA A 60 -38.85 5.94 -37.40
C ALA A 60 -37.61 5.66 -38.29
N GLY A 61 -36.76 4.68 -37.91
CA GLY A 61 -35.53 4.37 -38.63
C GLY A 61 -34.38 5.34 -38.35
N ILE A 62 -34.51 6.19 -37.33
CA ILE A 62 -33.52 7.19 -36.96
C ILE A 62 -32.68 6.64 -35.81
N SER A 63 -31.41 6.42 -36.05
CA SER A 63 -30.45 6.01 -35.03
C SER A 63 -29.99 7.21 -34.19
N VAL A 64 -29.57 6.95 -32.95
CA VAL A 64 -28.96 7.97 -32.09
C VAL A 64 -27.47 7.67 -32.00
N GLY A 65 -26.62 8.69 -32.19
CA GLY A 65 -25.18 8.51 -32.25
C GLY A 65 -24.56 7.92 -30.97
N GLN A 66 -23.33 7.43 -31.06
CA GLN A 66 -22.65 6.72 -29.96
C GLN A 66 -21.80 7.64 -29.06
N SER A 67 -22.03 8.95 -29.08
CA SER A 67 -21.30 9.91 -28.25
C SER A 67 -21.49 9.68 -26.76
N VAL A 68 -20.53 10.15 -25.95
CA VAL A 68 -20.59 10.06 -24.48
C VAL A 68 -21.86 10.71 -23.94
N TYR A 69 -22.24 11.87 -24.50
CA TYR A 69 -23.46 12.58 -24.13
C TYR A 69 -24.71 11.72 -24.34
N THR A 70 -24.85 11.13 -25.54
CA THR A 70 -25.99 10.30 -25.90
C THR A 70 -26.10 9.10 -24.99
N GLN A 71 -24.98 8.41 -24.75
CA GLN A 71 -24.93 7.24 -23.90
C GLN A 71 -25.23 7.56 -22.43
N ALA A 72 -24.73 8.70 -21.93
CA ALA A 72 -25.06 9.17 -20.59
C ALA A 72 -26.55 9.49 -20.45
N LEU A 73 -27.12 10.23 -21.39
CA LEU A 73 -28.54 10.59 -21.36
C LEU A 73 -29.44 9.35 -21.44
N LEU A 74 -29.14 8.42 -22.34
CA LEU A 74 -29.85 7.13 -22.46
C LEU A 74 -29.82 6.36 -21.14
N LYS A 75 -28.64 6.23 -20.55
CA LYS A 75 -28.44 5.47 -19.31
C LYS A 75 -29.16 6.12 -18.13
N PHE A 76 -29.07 7.44 -17.98
CA PHE A 76 -29.74 8.15 -16.89
C PHE A 76 -31.26 8.10 -17.03
N ALA A 77 -31.78 8.17 -18.27
CA ALA A 77 -33.20 8.02 -18.53
C ALA A 77 -33.70 6.60 -18.25
N GLN A 78 -32.92 5.57 -18.59
CA GLN A 78 -33.23 4.16 -18.29
C GLN A 78 -33.19 3.88 -16.78
N ASP A 79 -32.21 4.44 -16.08
CA ASP A 79 -32.05 4.28 -14.62
C ASP A 79 -33.03 5.15 -13.81
N GLY A 80 -33.83 6.01 -14.48
CA GLY A 80 -34.78 6.92 -13.83
C GLY A 80 -34.12 8.02 -12.98
N ARG A 81 -32.86 8.36 -13.28
CA ARG A 81 -32.05 9.33 -12.53
C ARG A 81 -32.27 10.75 -13.01
N GLN A 82 -33.45 11.29 -12.66
CA GLN A 82 -33.84 12.65 -13.06
C GLN A 82 -32.83 13.72 -12.61
N ASP A 83 -32.23 13.55 -11.43
CA ASP A 83 -31.19 14.42 -10.89
C ASP A 83 -29.99 14.57 -11.84
N LEU A 84 -29.55 13.47 -12.45
CA LEU A 84 -28.43 13.47 -13.41
C LEU A 84 -28.84 14.01 -14.77
N ILE A 85 -30.10 13.79 -15.20
CA ILE A 85 -30.64 14.32 -16.45
C ILE A 85 -30.72 15.85 -16.36
N ASP A 86 -31.32 16.37 -15.30
CA ASP A 86 -31.47 17.82 -15.09
C ASP A 86 -30.09 18.49 -15.06
N SER A 87 -29.15 17.90 -14.31
CA SER A 87 -27.76 18.35 -14.25
C SER A 87 -27.04 18.28 -15.61
N LEU A 88 -27.33 17.28 -16.44
CA LEU A 88 -26.73 17.12 -17.77
C LEU A 88 -27.33 18.10 -18.79
N LEU A 89 -28.60 18.47 -18.66
CA LEU A 89 -29.26 19.42 -19.56
C LEU A 89 -28.91 20.87 -19.21
N SER A 90 -28.73 21.17 -17.93
CA SER A 90 -28.38 22.50 -17.44
C SER A 90 -26.89 22.83 -17.56
N THR A 91 -26.04 21.89 -18.01
CA THR A 91 -24.60 22.12 -18.11
C THR A 91 -24.26 23.08 -19.24
N ASP A 92 -23.35 24.02 -18.99
CA ASP A 92 -22.81 24.90 -20.03
C ASP A 92 -21.80 24.19 -20.96
N GLN A 93 -21.48 22.93 -20.68
CA GLN A 93 -20.54 22.16 -21.49
C GLN A 93 -21.19 21.76 -22.83
N HIS A 94 -20.47 22.00 -23.93
CA HIS A 94 -20.83 21.45 -25.23
C HIS A 94 -20.70 19.91 -25.19
N PRO A 95 -21.54 19.12 -25.88
CA PRO A 95 -21.44 17.67 -25.87
C PRO A 95 -20.04 17.12 -26.17
N ASP A 96 -19.28 17.76 -27.07
CA ASP A 96 -17.90 17.35 -27.40
C ASP A 96 -16.93 17.49 -26.22
N ALA A 97 -17.16 18.49 -25.34
CA ALA A 97 -16.32 18.69 -24.15
C ALA A 97 -16.55 17.60 -23.09
N LEU A 98 -17.68 16.88 -23.16
CA LEU A 98 -17.96 15.72 -22.31
C LEU A 98 -17.17 14.48 -22.73
N GLU A 99 -16.71 14.44 -23.98
CA GLU A 99 -15.90 13.35 -24.50
C GLU A 99 -14.44 13.42 -24.03
N ASP A 100 -13.96 14.62 -23.70
CA ASP A 100 -12.60 14.81 -23.17
C ASP A 100 -12.50 14.34 -21.71
N THR A 101 -12.10 13.08 -21.54
CA THR A 101 -11.86 12.47 -20.22
C THR A 101 -10.82 13.21 -19.38
N LYS A 102 -9.80 13.85 -19.98
CA LYS A 102 -8.76 14.60 -19.24
C LYS A 102 -9.36 15.89 -18.69
N LEU A 103 -10.13 16.61 -19.50
CA LEU A 103 -10.88 17.79 -19.06
C LEU A 103 -11.86 17.44 -17.94
N GLN A 104 -12.67 16.39 -18.10
CA GLN A 104 -13.62 15.95 -17.08
C GLN A 104 -12.92 15.59 -15.76
N ARG A 105 -11.78 14.91 -15.82
CA ARG A 105 -10.95 14.60 -14.62
C ARG A 105 -10.37 15.85 -13.95
N LYS A 106 -10.12 16.93 -14.69
CA LYS A 106 -9.66 18.23 -14.16
C LYS A 106 -10.82 19.00 -13.53
N LEU A 107 -11.97 19.05 -14.20
CA LEU A 107 -13.18 19.72 -13.70
C LEU A 107 -13.71 19.08 -12.42
N LEU A 108 -13.69 17.74 -12.35
CA LEU A 108 -14.08 16.99 -11.16
C LEU A 108 -13.34 17.47 -9.90
N ARG A 109 -12.05 17.79 -10.02
CA ARG A 109 -11.27 18.35 -8.91
C ARG A 109 -11.86 19.67 -8.44
N SER A 110 -12.15 20.59 -9.38
CA SER A 110 -12.70 21.90 -9.07
C SER A 110 -14.10 21.82 -8.43
N PHE A 111 -14.93 20.87 -8.86
CA PHE A 111 -16.25 20.66 -8.28
C PHE A 111 -16.18 20.13 -6.85
N ILE A 112 -15.26 19.20 -6.55
CA ILE A 112 -15.03 18.69 -5.19
C ILE A 112 -14.53 19.80 -4.26
N GLU A 113 -13.62 20.65 -4.73
CA GLU A 113 -13.10 21.78 -3.96
C GLU A 113 -14.19 22.82 -3.65
N ARG A 114 -15.12 23.06 -4.59
CA ARG A 114 -16.29 23.94 -4.41
C ARG A 114 -17.43 23.33 -3.60
N GLY A 115 -17.44 22.00 -3.44
CA GLY A 115 -18.51 21.28 -2.74
C GLY A 115 -19.80 21.10 -3.55
N ASP A 116 -19.74 21.26 -4.87
CA ASP A 116 -20.89 21.10 -5.75
C ASP A 116 -21.10 19.62 -6.11
N TRP A 117 -21.85 18.92 -5.25
CA TRP A 117 -22.05 17.48 -5.39
C TRP A 117 -22.89 17.09 -6.61
N SER A 118 -23.75 17.97 -7.12
CA SER A 118 -24.52 17.71 -8.34
C SER A 118 -23.58 17.55 -9.53
N GLU A 119 -22.68 18.51 -9.70
CA GLU A 119 -21.66 18.50 -10.76
C GLU A 119 -20.69 17.32 -10.59
N VAL A 120 -20.28 17.02 -9.34
CA VAL A 120 -19.45 15.85 -9.03
C VAL A 120 -20.12 14.54 -9.46
N HIS A 121 -21.38 14.33 -9.07
CA HIS A 121 -22.11 13.11 -9.41
C HIS A 121 -22.33 12.97 -10.91
N ARG A 122 -22.66 14.06 -11.62
CA ARG A 122 -22.77 14.06 -13.07
C ARG A 122 -21.45 13.70 -13.74
N THR A 123 -20.36 14.40 -13.40
CA THR A 123 -19.05 14.15 -14.01
C THR A 123 -18.55 12.72 -13.71
N LEU A 124 -18.78 12.20 -12.50
CA LEU A 124 -18.48 10.81 -12.18
C LEU A 124 -19.32 9.83 -13.02
N ALA A 125 -20.60 10.10 -13.19
CA ALA A 125 -21.48 9.26 -14.01
C ALA A 125 -21.08 9.26 -15.49
N ILE A 126 -20.66 10.40 -16.02
CA ILE A 126 -20.12 10.54 -17.38
C ILE A 126 -18.82 9.76 -17.55
N LEU A 127 -17.85 9.93 -16.63
CA LEU A 127 -16.57 9.21 -16.66
C LEU A 127 -16.73 7.68 -16.57
N THR A 128 -17.85 7.21 -16.03
CA THR A 128 -18.09 5.78 -15.76
C THR A 128 -19.13 5.14 -16.66
N VAL A 129 -19.66 5.88 -17.64
CA VAL A 129 -20.81 5.44 -18.44
C VAL A 129 -20.56 4.11 -19.17
N PHE A 130 -19.35 3.92 -19.69
CA PHE A 130 -18.92 2.74 -20.44
C PHE A 130 -18.32 1.63 -19.57
N HIS A 131 -18.27 1.81 -18.25
CA HIS A 131 -17.72 0.79 -17.36
C HIS A 131 -18.76 -0.30 -17.10
N ARG A 132 -18.29 -1.54 -16.95
CA ARG A 132 -19.14 -2.70 -16.64
C ARG A 132 -19.91 -2.52 -15.33
N ASP A 133 -19.29 -1.89 -14.34
CA ASP A 133 -19.90 -1.52 -13.06
C ASP A 133 -19.62 -0.03 -12.78
N PRO A 134 -20.49 0.86 -13.27
CA PRO A 134 -20.31 2.30 -13.10
C PRO A 134 -20.30 2.70 -11.63
N ALA A 135 -21.18 2.11 -10.81
CA ALA A 135 -21.28 2.46 -9.40
C ALA A 135 -19.96 2.21 -8.68
N ARG A 136 -19.36 1.03 -8.85
CA ARG A 136 -18.04 0.71 -8.28
C ARG A 136 -16.95 1.66 -8.77
N GLU A 137 -16.94 1.99 -10.05
CA GLU A 137 -15.90 2.85 -10.62
C GLU A 137 -16.03 4.30 -10.10
N GLN A 138 -17.25 4.81 -9.93
CA GLN A 138 -17.48 6.17 -9.40
C GLN A 138 -16.86 6.33 -8.01
N TRP A 139 -17.06 5.35 -7.13
CA TRP A 139 -16.44 5.33 -5.81
C TRP A 139 -14.91 5.31 -5.88
N ASN A 140 -14.34 4.53 -6.79
CA ASN A 140 -12.89 4.41 -6.94
C ASN A 140 -12.26 5.70 -7.51
N ILE A 141 -12.87 6.32 -8.52
CA ILE A 141 -12.44 7.62 -9.03
C ILE A 141 -12.53 8.69 -7.92
N LEU A 142 -13.60 8.67 -7.12
CA LEU A 142 -13.75 9.60 -6.01
C LEU A 142 -12.64 9.42 -4.96
N VAL A 143 -12.30 8.18 -4.58
CA VAL A 143 -11.16 7.88 -3.69
C VAL A 143 -9.85 8.40 -4.27
N GLN A 144 -9.59 8.17 -5.56
CA GLN A 144 -8.37 8.67 -6.22
C GLN A 144 -8.28 10.20 -6.15
N LYS A 145 -9.37 10.91 -6.45
CA LYS A 145 -9.40 12.37 -6.43
C LYS A 145 -9.27 12.95 -5.02
N LEU A 146 -9.99 12.38 -4.05
CA LEU A 146 -9.85 12.79 -2.64
C LEU A 146 -8.44 12.49 -2.09
N SER A 147 -7.81 11.42 -2.56
CA SER A 147 -6.42 11.10 -2.21
C SER A 147 -5.46 12.18 -2.70
N ILE A 148 -5.63 12.67 -3.93
CA ILE A 148 -4.83 13.76 -4.50
C ILE A 148 -5.07 15.08 -3.75
N LEU A 149 -6.32 15.38 -3.41
CA LEU A 149 -6.70 16.60 -2.68
C LEU A 149 -6.25 16.59 -1.20
N ARG A 150 -5.90 15.41 -0.67
CA ARG A 150 -5.52 15.20 0.74
C ARG A 150 -6.59 15.63 1.75
N ASP A 151 -7.87 15.57 1.34
CA ASP A 151 -9.02 15.78 2.21
C ASP A 151 -9.34 14.49 2.98
N VAL A 152 -8.61 14.27 4.08
CA VAL A 152 -8.71 13.04 4.89
C VAL A 152 -10.11 12.83 5.47
N PRO A 153 -10.79 13.84 6.05
CA PRO A 153 -12.14 13.65 6.59
C PRO A 153 -13.14 13.14 5.55
N LYS A 154 -13.18 13.75 4.35
CA LYS A 154 -14.06 13.28 3.28
C LYS A 154 -13.63 11.91 2.77
N LEU A 155 -12.32 11.67 2.64
CA LEU A 155 -11.79 10.38 2.23
C LEU A 155 -12.21 9.25 3.19
N CYS A 156 -12.08 9.46 4.51
CA CYS A 156 -12.50 8.48 5.51
C CYS A 156 -14.00 8.19 5.41
N LYS A 157 -14.84 9.22 5.29
CA LYS A 157 -16.29 9.05 5.10
C LYS A 157 -16.62 8.22 3.84
N VAL A 158 -15.98 8.54 2.71
CA VAL A 158 -16.16 7.81 1.46
C VAL A 158 -15.72 6.35 1.59
N LEU A 159 -14.60 6.09 2.26
CA LEU A 159 -14.12 4.73 2.50
C LEU A 159 -15.05 3.94 3.44
N GLU A 160 -15.60 4.58 4.47
CA GLU A 160 -16.61 3.97 5.35
C GLU A 160 -17.89 3.63 4.57
N ASP A 161 -18.36 4.54 3.72
CA ASP A 161 -19.52 4.31 2.85
C ASP A 161 -19.26 3.15 1.87
N MET A 162 -18.07 3.08 1.27
CA MET A 162 -17.67 1.96 0.41
C MET A 162 -17.65 0.64 1.16
N LEU A 163 -17.09 0.61 2.38
CA LEU A 163 -17.07 -0.58 3.23
C LEU A 163 -18.49 -1.03 3.60
N SER A 164 -19.38 -0.10 3.95
CA SER A 164 -20.78 -0.41 4.27
C SER A 164 -21.56 -1.03 3.10
N ARG A 165 -21.20 -0.64 1.87
CA ARG A 165 -21.80 -1.12 0.62
C ARG A 165 -21.09 -2.35 0.04
N GLY A 166 -20.00 -2.79 0.67
CA GLY A 166 -19.19 -3.93 0.18
C GLY A 166 -18.49 -3.66 -1.14
N ILE A 167 -18.11 -2.40 -1.41
CA ILE A 167 -17.47 -1.98 -2.66
C ILE A 167 -15.94 -2.07 -2.49
N PRO A 168 -15.24 -2.96 -3.21
CA PRO A 168 -13.80 -3.11 -3.06
C PRO A 168 -13.03 -1.98 -3.76
N LEU A 169 -11.88 -1.62 -3.18
CA LEU A 169 -10.92 -0.72 -3.80
C LEU A 169 -10.27 -1.38 -5.03
N THR A 170 -10.01 -0.59 -6.06
CA THR A 170 -9.20 -1.01 -7.22
C THR A 170 -7.72 -0.75 -6.97
N GLU A 171 -6.85 -1.41 -7.74
CA GLU A 171 -5.40 -1.19 -7.69
C GLU A 171 -5.02 0.28 -7.91
N ALA A 172 -5.69 0.97 -8.85
CA ALA A 172 -5.49 2.39 -9.10
C ALA A 172 -5.80 3.25 -7.86
N SER A 173 -6.90 2.96 -7.16
CA SER A 173 -7.27 3.64 -5.92
C SER A 173 -6.27 3.38 -4.80
N MET A 174 -5.80 2.13 -4.67
CA MET A 174 -4.77 1.78 -3.68
C MET A 174 -3.42 2.44 -3.97
N SER A 175 -3.02 2.52 -5.24
CA SER A 175 -1.83 3.25 -5.67
C SER A 175 -1.95 4.76 -5.40
N ALA A 176 -3.10 5.37 -5.68
CA ALA A 176 -3.33 6.79 -5.37
C ALA A 176 -3.26 7.05 -3.85
N LEU A 177 -3.89 6.20 -3.03
CA LEU A 177 -3.80 6.27 -1.57
C LEU A 177 -2.34 6.19 -1.11
N GLN A 178 -1.59 5.22 -1.62
CA GLN A 178 -0.18 5.03 -1.26
C GLN A 178 0.70 6.22 -1.71
N ALA A 179 0.46 6.78 -2.89
CA ALA A 179 1.26 7.87 -3.44
C ALA A 179 1.00 9.22 -2.76
N TYR A 180 -0.26 9.55 -2.47
CA TYR A 180 -0.65 10.90 -2.02
C TYR A 180 -0.94 11.01 -0.52
N GLN A 181 -1.29 9.92 0.17
CA GLN A 181 -1.55 9.94 1.60
C GLN A 181 -0.30 9.63 2.43
N LEU A 182 0.54 8.69 1.96
CA LEU A 182 1.82 8.46 2.62
C LEU A 182 2.77 9.61 2.35
N ARG A 183 3.44 10.10 3.40
CA ARG A 183 4.49 11.12 3.25
C ARG A 183 5.58 10.65 2.31
N HIS A 184 6.09 11.57 1.50
CA HIS A 184 7.21 11.27 0.61
C HIS A 184 8.39 10.70 1.41
N ARG A 185 9.03 9.68 0.85
CA ARG A 185 10.21 9.03 1.41
C ARG A 185 11.22 8.83 0.28
N ARG A 186 12.40 9.43 0.42
CA ARG A 186 13.53 9.11 -0.45
C ARG A 186 14.06 7.73 -0.10
N ARG A 187 14.51 6.97 -1.11
CA ARG A 187 15.14 5.66 -0.91
C ARG A 187 16.28 5.80 0.10
N GLY A 188 16.36 4.85 1.04
CA GLY A 188 17.34 4.86 2.12
C GLY A 188 17.14 5.89 3.26
N HIS A 189 16.19 6.83 3.12
CA HIS A 189 15.92 7.81 4.15
C HIS A 189 14.62 7.52 4.91
N ARG A 190 14.57 8.01 6.16
CA ARG A 190 13.35 8.03 6.97
C ARG A 190 12.27 8.89 6.27
N PRO A 191 10.98 8.60 6.45
CA PRO A 191 9.91 9.49 6.01
C PRO A 191 10.11 10.90 6.59
N VAL A 192 9.68 11.92 5.84
CA VAL A 192 9.77 13.31 6.29
C VAL A 192 9.05 13.47 7.64
N MET A 193 9.77 14.05 8.61
CA MET A 193 9.31 14.20 10.01
C MET A 193 8.17 15.22 10.14
N GLN A 194 8.22 16.30 9.37
CA GLN A 194 7.12 17.25 9.25
C GLN A 194 5.99 16.60 8.44
N GLY A 195 4.92 16.23 9.15
CA GLY A 195 3.81 15.49 8.60
C GLY A 195 2.51 16.28 8.59
N PRO A 196 1.47 15.72 7.97
CA PRO A 196 0.18 16.39 7.73
C PRO A 196 -0.71 16.53 8.99
N GLY A 197 -0.13 16.50 10.19
CA GLY A 197 -0.88 16.54 11.46
C GLY A 197 -1.58 15.22 11.83
N TYR A 198 -1.49 14.17 11.01
CA TYR A 198 -2.06 12.85 11.28
C TYR A 198 -1.07 11.71 10.98
N ASN A 199 -1.45 10.50 11.43
CA ASN A 199 -0.64 9.29 11.30
C ASN A 199 -0.92 8.52 10.00
N ASP A 200 -0.34 9.01 8.91
CA ASP A 200 -0.47 8.47 7.55
C ASP A 200 -0.28 6.95 7.42
N THR A 201 0.76 6.41 8.06
CA THR A 201 1.12 4.99 7.94
C THR A 201 0.08 4.11 8.62
N THR A 202 -0.49 4.57 9.74
CA THR A 202 -1.56 3.84 10.44
C THR A 202 -2.86 3.92 9.68
N LEU A 203 -3.18 5.08 9.11
CA LEU A 203 -4.36 5.26 8.25
C LEU A 203 -4.34 4.25 7.10
N ILE A 204 -3.25 4.22 6.33
CA ILE A 204 -3.13 3.33 5.16
C ILE A 204 -3.11 1.86 5.55
N ALA A 205 -2.39 1.50 6.62
CA ALA A 205 -2.41 0.14 7.14
C ALA A 205 -3.83 -0.31 7.54
N ASN A 206 -4.60 0.57 8.18
CA ASN A 206 -5.98 0.29 8.55
C ASN A 206 -6.90 0.18 7.33
N ILE A 207 -6.73 1.05 6.33
CA ILE A 207 -7.50 0.99 5.08
C ILE A 207 -7.29 -0.37 4.41
N TRP A 208 -6.03 -0.77 4.19
CA TRP A 208 -5.73 -2.08 3.58
C TRP A 208 -6.23 -3.25 4.41
N ARG A 209 -6.13 -3.17 5.75
CA ARG A 209 -6.69 -4.19 6.64
C ARG A 209 -8.20 -4.32 6.47
N SER A 210 -8.91 -3.19 6.42
CA SER A 210 -10.36 -3.15 6.20
C SER A 210 -10.74 -3.66 4.82
N THR A 211 -9.98 -3.32 3.77
CA THR A 211 -10.17 -3.82 2.42
C THR A 211 -10.06 -5.35 2.34
N LEU A 212 -9.01 -5.93 2.94
CA LEU A 212 -8.87 -7.38 3.03
C LEU A 212 -10.04 -8.01 3.80
N ALA A 213 -10.44 -7.39 4.92
CA ALA A 213 -11.57 -7.86 5.72
C ALA A 213 -12.92 -7.81 4.97
N SER A 214 -13.08 -6.87 4.03
CA SER A 214 -14.29 -6.69 3.23
C SER A 214 -14.27 -7.41 1.87
N HIS A 215 -13.43 -8.44 1.71
CA HIS A 215 -13.28 -9.23 0.46
C HIS A 215 -12.65 -8.48 -0.71
N GLY A 216 -12.00 -7.34 -0.45
CA GLY A 216 -11.09 -6.74 -1.41
C GLY A 216 -9.78 -7.52 -1.51
N ASP A 217 -9.05 -7.28 -2.58
CA ASP A 217 -7.70 -7.79 -2.75
C ASP A 217 -6.70 -6.68 -2.44
N VAL A 218 -5.56 -7.04 -1.86
CA VAL A 218 -4.45 -6.13 -1.60
C VAL A 218 -3.17 -6.88 -1.92
N ASP A 219 -2.42 -6.39 -2.90
CA ASP A 219 -1.11 -6.94 -3.23
C ASP A 219 -0.23 -7.09 -1.95
N PRO A 220 0.21 -8.31 -1.61
CA PRO A 220 1.07 -8.59 -0.46
C PRO A 220 2.29 -7.67 -0.37
N ARG A 221 2.86 -7.24 -1.50
CA ARG A 221 4.07 -6.40 -1.54
C ARG A 221 3.87 -5.01 -0.97
N ARG A 222 2.63 -4.49 -1.00
CA ARG A 222 2.32 -3.16 -0.45
C ARG A 222 2.62 -3.09 1.05
N TRP A 223 2.45 -4.18 1.78
CA TRP A 223 2.72 -4.28 3.22
C TRP A 223 4.20 -4.04 3.58
N ILE A 224 5.13 -4.30 2.66
CA ILE A 224 6.57 -4.12 2.88
C ILE A 224 6.89 -2.65 3.20
N GLU A 225 6.29 -1.70 2.46
CA GLU A 225 6.52 -0.27 2.69
C GLU A 225 5.93 0.18 4.05
N ILE A 226 4.80 -0.40 4.45
CA ILE A 226 4.18 -0.11 5.75
C ILE A 226 5.07 -0.61 6.89
N PHE A 227 5.61 -1.82 6.80
CA PHE A 227 6.57 -2.32 7.79
C PHE A 227 7.82 -1.46 7.86
N ARG A 228 8.39 -1.07 6.71
CA ARG A 228 9.53 -0.16 6.64
C ARG A 228 9.27 1.14 7.37
N ARG A 229 8.11 1.76 7.14
CA ARG A 229 7.75 3.03 7.80
C ARG A 229 7.58 2.88 9.31
N PHE A 230 6.90 1.85 9.79
CA PHE A 230 6.79 1.59 11.22
C PHE A 230 8.14 1.30 11.87
N GLY A 231 8.99 0.50 11.22
CA GLY A 231 10.34 0.21 11.68
C GLY A 231 11.23 1.45 11.75
N MET A 232 11.23 2.28 10.70
CA MET A 232 12.01 3.51 10.62
C MET A 232 11.58 4.59 11.63
N THR A 233 10.30 4.59 11.99
CA THR A 233 9.69 5.49 13.00
C THR A 233 9.67 4.91 14.42
N GLU A 234 10.38 3.78 14.66
CA GLU A 234 10.54 3.15 15.98
C GLU A 234 9.23 2.61 16.59
N ARG A 235 8.20 2.44 15.76
CA ARG A 235 6.88 1.91 16.11
C ARG A 235 6.81 0.40 15.95
N PHE A 236 7.75 -0.30 16.58
CA PHE A 236 7.87 -1.76 16.43
C PHE A 236 6.65 -2.53 16.97
N ASN A 237 5.92 -1.98 17.94
CA ASN A 237 4.66 -2.58 18.40
C ASN A 237 3.64 -2.72 17.26
N ASP A 238 3.58 -1.75 16.34
CA ASP A 238 2.67 -1.80 15.19
C ASP A 238 3.16 -2.80 14.14
N VAL A 239 4.50 -2.93 13.97
CA VAL A 239 5.10 -4.01 13.17
C VAL A 239 4.67 -5.38 13.69
N VAL A 240 4.79 -5.62 15.00
CA VAL A 240 4.39 -6.89 15.62
C VAL A 240 2.91 -7.15 15.39
N LYS A 241 2.03 -6.21 15.74
CA LYS A 241 0.57 -6.37 15.60
C LYS A 241 0.16 -6.71 14.17
N ILE A 242 0.68 -5.98 13.19
CA ILE A 242 0.33 -6.18 11.78
C ILE A 242 0.96 -7.46 11.23
N SER A 243 2.20 -7.78 11.60
CA SER A 243 2.87 -9.01 11.17
C SER A 243 2.10 -10.25 11.65
N LEU A 244 1.71 -10.25 12.92
CA LEU A 244 0.93 -11.33 13.51
C LEU A 244 -0.45 -11.45 12.84
N TRP A 245 -1.13 -10.34 12.60
CA TRP A 245 -2.42 -10.33 11.90
C TRP A 245 -2.31 -10.86 10.46
N LEU A 246 -1.29 -10.44 9.70
CA LEU A 246 -1.06 -10.92 8.33
C LEU A 246 -0.67 -12.39 8.29
N ALA A 247 0.13 -12.86 9.25
CA ALA A 247 0.46 -14.27 9.39
C ALA A 247 -0.81 -15.10 9.61
N ASP A 248 -1.69 -14.65 10.50
CA ASP A 248 -2.96 -15.33 10.77
C ASP A 248 -3.92 -15.28 9.57
N TRP A 249 -3.91 -14.18 8.81
CA TRP A 249 -4.75 -13.97 7.64
C TRP A 249 -4.36 -14.86 6.45
N TYR A 250 -3.06 -14.94 6.14
CA TYR A 250 -2.55 -15.70 5.01
C TYR A 250 -2.13 -17.14 5.37
N SER A 251 -2.26 -17.58 6.62
CA SER A 251 -1.94 -18.95 7.01
C SER A 251 -2.93 -19.96 6.42
N PRO A 252 -2.44 -21.07 5.81
CA PRO A 252 -3.30 -22.11 5.25
C PRO A 252 -4.03 -22.95 6.32
N GLU A 253 -3.48 -23.11 7.54
CA GLU A 253 -4.14 -23.86 8.62
C GLU A 253 -5.43 -23.16 9.12
N ASN A 254 -5.41 -21.83 9.20
CA ASN A 254 -6.57 -21.01 9.50
C ASN A 254 -7.62 -20.98 8.38
N GLN A 255 -7.30 -21.49 7.18
CA GLN A 255 -8.27 -21.64 6.09
C GLN A 255 -9.06 -22.95 6.20
N SER A 256 -8.50 -23.98 6.85
CA SER A 256 -9.14 -25.29 7.08
C SER A 256 -9.90 -25.36 8.41
N VAL A 257 -9.38 -24.73 9.47
CA VAL A 257 -9.94 -24.81 10.83
C VAL A 257 -10.13 -23.40 11.41
N ARG A 258 -11.27 -22.76 11.11
CA ARG A 258 -11.81 -21.72 12.01
C ARG A 258 -12.82 -22.39 12.95
N PRO A 259 -12.52 -22.56 14.26
CA PRO A 259 -13.51 -23.00 15.23
C PRO A 259 -14.59 -21.93 15.40
N LYS A 260 -15.85 -22.38 15.53
CA LYS A 260 -17.08 -21.57 15.63
C LYS A 260 -17.18 -20.65 16.86
N ILE A 261 -16.10 -20.40 17.62
CA ILE A 261 -16.16 -19.87 18.99
C ILE A 261 -16.02 -18.34 19.10
N LEU A 262 -15.67 -17.62 18.02
CA LEU A 262 -15.85 -16.15 17.95
C LEU A 262 -17.02 -15.80 17.04
N LYS A 263 -18.20 -16.32 17.39
CA LYS A 263 -19.50 -15.87 16.87
C LYS A 263 -20.18 -14.98 17.89
N SER A 264 -19.73 -13.74 18.00
CA SER A 264 -20.62 -12.67 18.38
C SER A 264 -20.36 -11.46 17.48
N THR A 265 -21.38 -11.20 16.67
CA THR A 265 -21.82 -9.94 16.06
C THR A 265 -21.32 -9.40 14.72
N LEU A 266 -20.24 -9.85 14.05
CA LEU A 266 -19.86 -9.20 12.76
C LEU A 266 -19.29 -10.06 11.62
N GLN A 267 -19.49 -11.39 11.56
CA GLN A 267 -19.00 -12.18 10.41
C GLN A 267 -20.09 -13.00 9.73
N ARG A 268 -20.68 -12.43 8.68
CA ARG A 268 -21.42 -13.17 7.66
C ARG A 268 -20.95 -12.69 6.28
N ARG A 269 -20.49 -13.65 5.48
CA ARG A 269 -19.71 -13.54 4.22
C ARG A 269 -18.22 -13.33 4.46
N ASN A 270 -17.44 -14.35 4.11
CA ASN A 270 -15.98 -14.36 3.94
C ASN A 270 -15.72 -15.41 2.86
N PRO A 271 -15.64 -15.04 1.56
CA PRO A 271 -15.09 -15.92 0.56
C PRO A 271 -13.56 -15.78 0.56
N ARG A 272 -12.95 -16.95 0.77
CA ARG A 272 -11.60 -17.45 0.47
C ARG A 272 -10.63 -16.51 -0.28
N PRO A 273 -9.34 -16.43 0.11
CA PRO A 273 -8.28 -16.12 -0.86
C PRO A 273 -8.40 -17.10 -2.03
N SER A 274 -8.13 -16.65 -3.26
CA SER A 274 -8.33 -17.45 -4.47
C SER A 274 -7.75 -18.87 -4.30
N ILE A 275 -8.50 -19.87 -4.75
CA ILE A 275 -8.18 -21.30 -4.63
C ILE A 275 -6.76 -21.64 -5.16
N LEU A 276 -6.20 -20.77 -6.01
CA LEU A 276 -4.85 -20.86 -6.55
C LEU A 276 -3.75 -20.47 -5.56
N LEU A 277 -4.01 -19.50 -4.66
CA LEU A 277 -3.06 -19.04 -3.65
C LEU A 277 -2.92 -20.05 -2.50
N SER A 278 -4.00 -20.77 -2.17
CA SER A 278 -3.98 -21.86 -1.19
C SER A 278 -3.34 -23.16 -1.73
N ALA A 279 -3.03 -23.24 -3.03
CA ALA A 279 -2.38 -24.41 -3.62
C ALA A 279 -0.86 -24.41 -3.41
N PHE A 280 -0.26 -23.25 -3.13
CA PHE A 280 1.17 -23.15 -2.89
C PHE A 280 1.52 -23.46 -1.44
N LYS A 281 2.55 -24.30 -1.21
CA LYS A 281 3.16 -24.45 0.11
C LYS A 281 3.67 -23.08 0.59
N THR A 282 3.66 -22.81 1.89
CA THR A 282 4.12 -21.54 2.49
C THR A 282 5.58 -21.18 2.17
N ILE A 283 6.36 -22.17 1.73
CA ILE A 283 7.76 -22.05 1.32
C ILE A 283 7.89 -21.50 -0.11
N HIS A 284 6.84 -21.60 -0.93
CA HIS A 284 6.88 -21.21 -2.33
C HIS A 284 7.04 -19.68 -2.48
N PRO A 285 7.90 -19.19 -3.40
CA PRO A 285 8.17 -17.76 -3.56
C PRO A 285 6.94 -16.89 -3.84
N ARG A 286 5.92 -17.44 -4.50
CA ARG A 286 4.65 -16.76 -4.83
C ARG A 286 3.58 -16.84 -3.74
N HIS A 287 3.89 -17.43 -2.58
CA HIS A 287 2.95 -17.45 -1.46
C HIS A 287 2.92 -16.07 -0.79
N PRO A 288 1.75 -15.49 -0.43
CA PRO A 288 1.65 -14.15 0.16
C PRO A 288 2.51 -13.97 1.39
N LEU A 289 2.58 -15.00 2.25
CA LEU A 289 3.49 -14.99 3.41
C LEU A 289 4.96 -14.85 3.00
N ARG A 290 5.38 -15.47 1.89
CA ARG A 290 6.78 -15.37 1.43
C ARG A 290 7.07 -14.02 0.78
N GLU A 291 6.09 -13.42 0.12
CA GLU A 291 6.20 -12.07 -0.45
C GLU A 291 6.26 -10.99 0.65
N VAL A 292 5.35 -11.06 1.63
CA VAL A 292 5.31 -10.14 2.76
C VAL A 292 6.52 -10.32 3.68
N PHE A 293 6.80 -11.57 4.08
CA PHE A 293 7.88 -11.92 5.01
C PHE A 293 9.11 -12.44 4.25
N SER A 294 9.61 -11.60 3.33
CA SER A 294 10.88 -11.87 2.64
C SER A 294 12.05 -11.94 3.63
N ASP A 295 13.15 -12.58 3.22
CA ASP A 295 14.34 -12.67 4.06
C ASP A 295 14.88 -11.28 4.45
N ALA A 296 14.77 -10.30 3.55
CA ALA A 296 15.12 -8.90 3.85
C ALA A 296 14.23 -8.30 4.94
N GLN A 297 12.92 -8.60 4.92
CA GLN A 297 11.97 -8.12 5.91
C GLN A 297 12.21 -8.78 7.29
N ILE A 298 12.54 -10.07 7.31
CA ILE A 298 12.92 -10.80 8.54
C ILE A 298 14.20 -10.21 9.15
N ARG A 299 15.23 -9.92 8.35
CA ARG A 299 16.44 -9.22 8.84
C ARG A 299 16.07 -7.87 9.46
N ALA A 300 15.23 -7.09 8.77
CA ALA A 300 14.80 -5.79 9.26
C ALA A 300 14.03 -5.89 10.60
N PHE A 301 13.20 -6.92 10.81
CA PHE A 301 12.51 -7.12 12.09
C PHE A 301 13.48 -7.37 13.26
N VAL A 302 14.51 -8.18 13.05
CA VAL A 302 15.57 -8.42 14.05
C VAL A 302 16.31 -7.12 14.34
N ALA A 303 16.77 -6.43 13.28
CA ALA A 303 17.49 -5.17 13.40
C ALA A 303 16.68 -4.08 14.13
N TRP A 304 15.40 -3.89 13.77
CA TRP A 304 14.53 -2.89 14.38
C TRP A 304 14.20 -3.22 15.84
N GLY A 305 14.05 -4.50 16.19
CA GLY A 305 13.85 -4.94 17.57
C GLY A 305 15.03 -4.57 18.48
N VAL A 306 16.25 -4.90 18.04
CA VAL A 306 17.49 -4.55 18.77
C VAL A 306 17.65 -3.03 18.86
N ARG A 307 17.52 -2.35 17.72
CA ARG A 307 17.66 -0.89 17.61
C ARG A 307 16.71 -0.16 18.57
N ARG A 308 15.43 -0.54 18.60
CA ARG A 308 14.44 0.11 19.46
C ARG A 308 14.80 0.00 20.94
N ALA A 309 15.36 -1.13 21.35
CA ALA A 309 15.70 -1.36 22.76
C ALA A 309 16.80 -0.44 23.27
N PHE A 310 17.73 -0.05 22.40
CA PHE A 310 18.92 0.71 22.80
C PHE A 310 18.92 2.17 22.34
N ILE A 311 18.00 2.61 21.47
CA ILE A 311 17.86 4.04 21.11
C ILE A 311 17.21 4.86 22.24
N THR A 312 16.19 4.31 22.88
CA THR A 312 15.45 5.00 23.95
C THR A 312 16.13 4.67 25.29
N PRO A 313 16.45 5.64 26.17
CA PRO A 313 17.08 5.36 27.48
C PRO A 313 16.16 4.54 28.40
N ILE A 314 16.74 3.68 29.23
CA ILE A 314 16.03 2.70 30.08
C ILE A 314 15.08 3.38 31.09
N SER A 315 15.44 4.56 31.59
CA SER A 315 14.54 5.41 32.36
C SER A 315 13.57 6.13 31.44
N ASP A 316 12.36 5.60 31.32
CA ASP A 316 11.19 6.40 30.96
C ASP A 316 10.89 7.35 32.15
N PRO A 317 10.72 8.67 31.95
CA PRO A 317 10.26 9.58 33.00
C PRO A 317 8.94 9.13 33.68
N HIS A 318 8.19 8.23 33.04
CA HIS A 318 6.88 7.73 33.50
C HIS A 318 6.95 6.41 34.31
N GLY A 319 8.13 5.93 34.69
CA GLY A 319 8.27 4.82 35.66
C GLY A 319 7.92 3.42 35.14
N ASN A 320 7.69 3.24 33.83
CA ASN A 320 7.45 1.91 33.27
C ASN A 320 8.77 1.16 33.10
N ASN A 321 9.04 0.23 34.01
CA ASN A 321 10.13 -0.75 33.86
C ASN A 321 9.96 -1.50 32.53
N ARG A 322 10.97 -1.41 31.65
CA ARG A 322 10.99 -2.21 30.42
C ARG A 322 11.03 -3.69 30.78
N GLN A 323 10.31 -4.49 30.00
CA GLN A 323 10.40 -5.94 30.13
C GLN A 323 11.86 -6.40 30.00
N PRO A 324 12.29 -7.42 30.77
CA PRO A 324 13.59 -8.04 30.62
C PRO A 324 13.87 -8.43 29.16
N HIS A 325 15.11 -8.20 28.71
CA HIS A 325 15.57 -8.54 27.36
C HIS A 325 14.73 -7.90 26.23
N PHE A 326 14.27 -6.66 26.42
CA PHE A 326 13.50 -5.91 25.41
C PHE A 326 14.19 -5.84 24.03
N TRP A 327 15.51 -5.99 23.96
CA TRP A 327 16.29 -6.08 22.72
C TRP A 327 15.90 -7.27 21.82
N ALA A 328 15.40 -8.36 22.41
CA ALA A 328 15.10 -9.59 21.68
C ALA A 328 13.70 -9.60 21.02
N GLN A 329 12.98 -8.47 21.00
CA GLN A 329 11.63 -8.39 20.42
C GLN A 329 11.55 -8.88 18.98
N GLY A 330 12.56 -8.58 18.16
CA GLY A 330 12.63 -9.06 16.78
C GLY A 330 12.77 -10.57 16.68
N LEU A 331 13.57 -11.18 17.56
CA LEU A 331 13.72 -12.64 17.65
C LEU A 331 12.43 -13.31 18.12
N ARG A 332 11.78 -12.77 19.16
CA ARG A 332 10.47 -13.24 19.63
C ARG A 332 9.42 -13.18 18.53
N LEU A 333 9.38 -12.09 17.75
CA LEU A 333 8.48 -11.98 16.60
C LEU A 333 8.78 -13.07 15.56
N CYS A 334 10.04 -13.28 15.20
CA CYS A 334 10.43 -14.31 14.23
C CYS A 334 10.04 -15.72 14.69
N LYS A 335 10.21 -16.04 15.97
CA LYS A 335 9.73 -17.28 16.58
C LYS A 335 8.22 -17.45 16.38
N VAL A 336 7.43 -16.46 16.80
CA VAL A 336 5.96 -16.53 16.71
C VAL A 336 5.48 -16.60 15.25
N LEU A 337 6.15 -15.91 14.32
CA LEU A 337 5.84 -16.02 12.89
C LEU A 337 6.11 -17.43 12.35
N ARG A 338 7.21 -18.06 12.77
CA ARG A 338 7.54 -19.45 12.40
C ARG A 338 6.51 -20.44 12.93
N GLU A 339 6.06 -20.28 14.18
CA GLU A 339 4.97 -21.07 14.77
C GLU A 339 3.65 -20.93 13.99
N ARG A 340 3.44 -19.80 13.31
CA ARG A 340 2.26 -19.54 12.46
C ARG A 340 2.44 -19.95 11.00
N GLY A 341 3.47 -20.74 10.71
CA GLY A 341 3.72 -21.29 9.37
C GLY A 341 4.43 -20.35 8.40
N VAL A 342 4.93 -19.20 8.86
CA VAL A 342 5.77 -18.31 8.05
C VAL A 342 7.15 -18.93 7.86
N HIS A 343 7.67 -18.92 6.64
CA HIS A 343 9.02 -19.37 6.37
C HIS A 343 10.05 -18.37 6.92
N VAL A 344 10.68 -18.72 8.04
CA VAL A 344 11.76 -17.94 8.66
C VAL A 344 13.07 -18.70 8.52
N ASN A 345 13.97 -18.19 7.67
CA ASN A 345 15.28 -18.78 7.44
C ASN A 345 16.22 -18.51 8.62
N THR A 346 16.63 -19.57 9.33
CA THR A 346 17.53 -19.49 10.48
C THR A 346 18.89 -18.88 10.13
N ARG A 347 19.42 -19.13 8.93
CA ARG A 347 20.71 -18.54 8.49
C ARG A 347 20.62 -17.02 8.41
N VAL A 348 19.47 -16.52 7.96
CA VAL A 348 19.20 -15.09 7.83
C VAL A 348 19.12 -14.41 9.19
N VAL A 349 18.39 -15.02 10.13
CA VAL A 349 18.28 -14.51 11.50
C VAL A 349 19.63 -14.56 12.21
N ARG A 350 20.40 -15.64 12.04
CA ARG A 350 21.75 -15.79 12.58
C ARG A 350 22.69 -14.71 12.06
N ALA A 351 22.73 -14.50 10.74
CA ALA A 351 23.59 -13.51 10.11
C ALA A 351 23.26 -12.09 10.60
N GLU A 352 21.97 -11.76 10.72
CA GLU A 352 21.53 -10.46 11.22
C GLU A 352 21.87 -10.27 12.70
N LEU A 353 21.65 -11.28 13.55
CA LEU A 353 22.03 -11.21 14.96
C LEU A 353 23.54 -10.98 15.13
N ARG A 354 24.38 -11.68 14.36
CA ARG A 354 25.84 -11.46 14.34
C ARG A 354 26.17 -10.02 13.97
N LEU A 355 25.53 -9.47 12.94
CA LEU A 355 25.73 -8.07 12.55
C LEU A 355 25.35 -7.10 13.66
N GLN A 356 24.24 -7.33 14.37
CA GLN A 356 23.84 -6.50 15.51
C GLN A 356 24.82 -6.61 16.69
N LEU A 357 25.36 -7.80 16.97
CA LEU A 357 26.40 -7.98 17.98
C LEU A 357 27.67 -7.22 17.61
N VAL A 358 28.11 -7.26 16.34
CA VAL A 358 29.23 -6.45 15.85
C VAL A 358 28.96 -4.95 16.02
N HIS A 359 27.72 -4.48 15.80
CA HIS A 359 27.40 -3.07 16.03
C HIS A 359 27.48 -2.66 17.50
N LEU A 360 27.18 -3.56 18.44
CA LEU A 360 27.15 -3.28 19.88
C LEU A 360 28.53 -3.44 20.53
N TYR A 361 29.34 -4.37 20.04
CA TYR A 361 30.56 -4.86 20.69
C TYR A 361 31.78 -4.84 19.76
N GLY A 362 31.67 -4.22 18.59
CA GLY A 362 32.75 -4.11 17.62
C GLY A 362 33.79 -3.06 17.98
N SER A 363 34.99 -3.19 17.41
CA SER A 363 36.12 -2.26 17.59
C SER A 363 35.97 -0.94 16.83
N GLY A 364 35.15 -0.92 15.77
CA GLY A 364 34.90 0.29 14.99
C GLY A 364 33.86 1.23 15.62
N GLN A 365 34.16 2.53 15.64
CA GLN A 365 33.15 3.53 15.96
C GLN A 365 32.23 3.77 14.76
N SER A 366 30.93 3.56 14.94
CA SER A 366 29.96 3.79 13.87
C SER A 366 29.73 5.27 13.60
N ASN A 367 29.74 5.66 12.32
CA ASN A 367 29.36 7.01 11.87
C ASN A 367 27.89 7.35 12.16
N ARG A 368 27.04 6.33 12.39
CA ARG A 368 25.61 6.52 12.66
C ARG A 368 25.37 6.81 14.14
N ALA A 369 24.75 7.96 14.44
CA ALA A 369 24.49 8.41 15.82
C ALA A 369 23.67 7.41 16.66
N TYR A 370 22.73 6.69 16.04
CA TYR A 370 21.93 5.71 16.75
C TYR A 370 22.71 4.45 17.15
N ASN A 371 23.71 4.03 16.35
CA ASN A 371 24.58 2.92 16.71
C ASN A 371 25.43 3.28 17.93
N ARG A 372 26.04 4.49 17.94
CA ARG A 372 26.78 4.99 19.09
C ARG A 372 25.93 5.05 20.36
N ARG A 373 24.69 5.53 20.23
CA ARG A 373 23.73 5.55 21.35
C ARG A 373 23.38 4.14 21.83
N SER A 374 23.27 3.18 20.90
CA SER A 374 22.94 1.80 21.24
C SER A 374 24.05 1.13 22.04
N VAL A 375 25.32 1.34 21.67
CA VAL A 375 26.49 0.87 22.43
C VAL A 375 26.48 1.43 23.85
N LYS A 376 26.22 2.74 24.01
CA LYS A 376 26.20 3.41 25.32
C LYS A 376 25.08 2.89 26.23
N ASN A 377 23.93 2.54 25.66
CA ASN A 377 22.75 2.11 26.41
C ASN A 377 22.69 0.58 26.59
N ASN A 378 23.67 -0.16 26.07
CA ASN A 378 23.71 -1.61 26.21
C ASN A 378 24.17 -1.99 27.62
N LEU A 379 23.37 -2.80 28.31
CA LEU A 379 23.65 -3.29 29.66
C LEU A 379 23.98 -4.78 29.70
N TYR A 380 23.91 -5.47 28.57
CA TYR A 380 24.10 -6.91 28.51
C TYR A 380 25.53 -7.25 28.11
N SER A 381 26.05 -8.39 28.58
CA SER A 381 27.26 -8.98 27.99
C SER A 381 26.91 -9.70 26.68
N VAL A 382 27.92 -9.95 25.84
CA VAL A 382 27.74 -10.74 24.60
C VAL A 382 27.18 -12.12 24.92
N LEU A 383 27.72 -12.77 25.96
CA LEU A 383 27.31 -14.10 26.38
C LEU A 383 25.83 -14.12 26.80
N GLN A 384 25.41 -13.18 27.67
CA GLN A 384 24.01 -13.04 28.09
C GLN A 384 23.05 -12.85 26.90
N MET A 385 23.47 -12.09 25.89
CA MET A 385 22.64 -11.92 24.69
C MET A 385 22.55 -13.20 23.85
N ILE A 386 23.63 -13.96 23.73
CA ILE A 386 23.69 -15.20 22.96
C ILE A 386 22.91 -16.31 23.64
N GLU A 387 23.11 -16.52 24.95
CA GLU A 387 22.36 -17.48 25.75
C GLU A 387 20.86 -17.23 25.61
N TYR A 388 20.43 -15.98 25.82
CA TYR A 388 19.03 -15.63 25.70
C TYR A 388 18.47 -15.78 24.28
N ALA A 389 19.27 -15.47 23.25
CA ALA A 389 18.87 -15.72 21.86
C ALA A 389 18.72 -17.22 21.57
N ASN A 390 19.62 -18.05 22.12
CA ASN A 390 19.57 -19.49 21.98
C ASN A 390 18.39 -20.10 22.70
N ASP A 391 18.02 -19.61 23.88
CA ASP A 391 16.84 -20.08 24.60
C ASP A 391 15.56 -19.86 23.76
N ILE A 392 15.37 -18.64 23.25
CA ILE A 392 14.24 -18.32 22.37
C ILE A 392 14.23 -19.22 21.13
N TRP A 393 15.40 -19.41 20.51
CA TRP A 393 15.47 -20.07 19.21
C TRP A 393 15.43 -21.58 19.29
N THR A 394 15.98 -22.17 20.36
CA THR A 394 15.94 -23.62 20.60
C THR A 394 14.51 -24.07 20.82
N GLU A 395 13.70 -23.29 21.55
CA GLU A 395 12.27 -23.52 21.69
C GLU A 395 11.55 -23.51 20.33
N ALA A 396 11.97 -22.63 19.41
CA ALA A 396 11.31 -22.44 18.11
C ALA A 396 11.77 -23.41 16.99
N ALA A 397 13.03 -23.85 17.04
CA ALA A 397 13.69 -24.57 15.93
C ALA A 397 14.40 -25.87 16.36
N GLY A 398 14.40 -26.19 17.65
CA GLY A 398 15.04 -27.39 18.22
C GLY A 398 16.57 -27.36 18.20
N LYS A 399 17.18 -26.23 17.83
CA LYS A 399 18.63 -26.03 17.75
C LYS A 399 19.00 -24.60 18.15
N PRO A 400 20.18 -24.40 18.79
CA PRO A 400 20.65 -23.07 19.14
C PRO A 400 20.87 -22.20 17.89
N LEU A 401 20.68 -20.89 18.05
CA LEU A 401 20.86 -19.92 16.98
C LEU A 401 22.34 -19.66 16.71
N LEU A 402 23.14 -19.56 17.77
CA LEU A 402 24.59 -19.32 17.76
C LEU A 402 25.25 -20.28 18.75
N ASP A 403 26.43 -20.81 18.42
CA ASP A 403 27.24 -21.51 19.43
C ASP A 403 28.16 -20.49 20.11
N PRO A 404 28.11 -20.31 21.44
CA PRO A 404 29.04 -19.42 22.14
C PRO A 404 30.50 -19.77 21.85
N LYS A 405 30.82 -21.03 21.58
CA LYS A 405 32.18 -21.46 21.25
C LYS A 405 32.65 -20.95 19.89
N GLU A 406 31.72 -20.68 18.95
CA GLU A 406 32.08 -19.98 17.70
C GLU A 406 32.70 -18.60 17.97
N LEU A 407 32.52 -18.00 19.15
CA LEU A 407 33.17 -16.74 19.51
C LEU A 407 34.66 -16.86 19.78
N VAL A 408 35.13 -18.05 20.16
CA VAL A 408 36.47 -18.29 20.73
C VAL A 408 37.25 -19.31 19.89
N SER A 409 36.61 -20.39 19.45
CA SER A 409 37.22 -21.38 18.56
C SER A 409 36.94 -21.01 17.11
N GLY A 410 37.95 -20.48 16.41
CA GLY A 410 37.89 -20.05 15.01
C GLY A 410 37.67 -21.17 13.98
N ASP A 411 37.24 -22.37 14.39
CA ASP A 411 37.20 -23.54 13.53
C ASP A 411 35.78 -23.87 13.05
N THR A 412 35.19 -23.00 12.21
CA THR A 412 34.04 -23.37 11.37
C THR A 412 33.94 -22.51 10.10
N SER A 413 34.64 -22.93 9.04
CA SER A 413 34.50 -22.48 7.64
C SER A 413 34.72 -20.98 7.36
N HIS A 414 35.19 -20.67 6.15
CA HIS A 414 35.64 -19.35 5.70
C HIS A 414 34.63 -18.19 5.91
N TYR A 415 33.34 -18.49 6.07
CA TYR A 415 32.27 -17.51 6.31
C TYR A 415 32.00 -17.20 7.81
N GLY A 416 32.55 -17.99 8.74
CA GLY A 416 32.29 -17.88 10.18
C GLY A 416 33.11 -16.82 10.92
N MET A 417 34.28 -16.44 10.41
CA MET A 417 35.27 -15.65 11.16
C MET A 417 35.25 -14.14 10.94
N TRP A 418 34.65 -13.64 9.86
CA TRP A 418 34.76 -12.21 9.51
C TRP A 418 34.22 -11.28 10.59
N TRP A 419 33.16 -11.70 11.30
CA TRP A 419 32.49 -10.89 12.31
C TRP A 419 33.20 -10.96 13.67
N LEU A 420 33.84 -12.09 13.98
CA LEU A 420 34.69 -12.24 15.17
C LEU A 420 35.90 -11.32 15.12
N LYS A 421 36.53 -11.20 13.93
CA LYS A 421 37.62 -10.24 13.68
C LYS A 421 37.22 -8.78 13.94
N LYS A 422 35.91 -8.47 13.94
CA LYS A 422 35.38 -7.13 14.18
C LYS A 422 34.98 -6.88 15.63
N LEU A 423 34.87 -7.91 16.48
CA LEU A 423 34.60 -7.73 17.91
C LEU A 423 35.83 -7.12 18.60
N ARG A 424 35.59 -6.38 19.69
CA ARG A 424 36.70 -5.84 20.49
C ARG A 424 37.44 -6.96 21.21
N TRP A 425 38.74 -6.78 21.37
CA TRP A 425 39.63 -7.75 21.99
C TRP A 425 39.33 -7.98 23.49
N ASP A 426 39.01 -6.91 24.22
CA ASP A 426 38.59 -6.98 25.63
C ASP A 426 37.39 -7.91 25.83
N ILE A 427 36.45 -7.88 24.88
CA ILE A 427 35.25 -8.70 24.89
C ILE A 427 35.56 -10.16 24.59
N LEU A 428 36.45 -10.43 23.62
CA LEU A 428 36.88 -11.80 23.31
C LEU A 428 37.63 -12.43 24.48
N GLN A 429 38.50 -11.68 25.16
CA GLN A 429 39.18 -12.15 26.37
C GLN A 429 38.20 -12.44 27.52
N GLN A 430 37.21 -11.56 27.74
CA GLN A 430 36.16 -11.81 28.74
C GLN A 430 35.36 -13.08 28.44
N LEU A 431 35.00 -13.30 27.17
CA LEU A 431 34.29 -14.50 26.74
C LEU A 431 35.11 -15.78 26.92
N ASP A 432 36.41 -15.72 26.62
CA ASP A 432 37.32 -16.85 26.76
C ASP A 432 37.45 -17.30 28.23
N ILE A 433 37.53 -16.32 29.15
CA ILE A 433 37.51 -16.54 30.61
C ILE A 433 36.16 -17.12 31.04
N GLU A 434 35.04 -16.54 30.60
CA GLU A 434 33.69 -16.98 30.98
C GLU A 434 33.35 -18.38 30.45
N LEU A 435 33.90 -18.76 29.29
CA LEU A 435 33.69 -20.08 28.67
C LEU A 435 34.68 -21.15 29.15
N GLY A 436 35.62 -20.81 30.05
CA GLY A 436 36.59 -21.75 30.62
C GLY A 436 37.66 -22.22 29.63
N SER A 437 37.93 -21.43 28.59
CA SER A 437 38.93 -21.71 27.54
C SER A 437 40.28 -21.06 27.87
N ARG A 438 41.38 -21.51 27.24
CA ARG A 438 42.73 -20.96 27.50
C ARG A 438 42.86 -19.58 26.85
N PRO A 439 43.38 -18.56 27.57
CA PRO A 439 43.51 -17.18 27.08
C PRO A 439 44.13 -17.12 25.69
N LEU A 440 43.40 -16.56 24.73
CA LEU A 440 43.87 -16.27 23.37
C LEU A 440 45.15 -15.41 23.42
N ASP A 441 46.23 -15.92 22.82
CA ASP A 441 47.51 -15.22 22.71
C ASP A 441 47.45 -14.15 21.61
N GLU A 442 47.93 -12.92 21.88
CA GLU A 442 47.87 -11.77 20.95
C GLU A 442 48.56 -12.06 19.61
N SER A 443 49.51 -13.01 19.60
CA SER A 443 50.27 -13.47 18.45
C SER A 443 49.41 -14.14 17.35
N GLN A 444 48.22 -14.67 17.68
CA GLN A 444 47.31 -15.30 16.71
C GLN A 444 46.56 -14.30 15.81
N ARG A 445 46.55 -13.00 16.15
CA ARG A 445 45.93 -11.94 15.34
C ARG A 445 46.71 -11.65 14.05
N ASN A 446 48.04 -11.74 14.11
CA ASN A 446 48.93 -11.24 13.06
C ASN A 446 49.11 -12.20 11.87
N GLN A 447 48.75 -13.48 12.00
CA GLN A 447 48.85 -14.43 10.87
C GLN A 447 47.69 -14.35 9.87
N HIS A 448 46.64 -13.57 10.17
CA HIS A 448 45.41 -13.52 9.35
C HIS A 448 45.00 -12.08 8.96
N GLY A 449 45.94 -11.14 9.05
CA GLY A 449 45.70 -9.68 8.95
C GLY A 449 46.02 -9.00 7.61
N ASP A 450 46.84 -9.60 6.73
CA ASP A 450 47.49 -8.82 5.65
C ASP A 450 46.95 -9.00 4.21
N SER A 451 45.91 -9.80 3.96
CA SER A 451 45.53 -10.10 2.56
C SER A 451 44.26 -9.45 1.98
N GLU A 452 43.38 -8.78 2.73
CA GLU A 452 42.12 -8.28 2.14
C GLU A 452 41.69 -6.88 2.64
N ALA A 453 42.64 -5.95 2.74
CA ALA A 453 42.31 -4.53 2.90
C ALA A 453 41.88 -3.84 1.56
N GLN A 454 41.86 -4.57 0.44
CA GLN A 454 41.63 -3.99 -0.90
C GLN A 454 40.37 -4.46 -1.64
N GLU A 455 39.61 -5.45 -1.16
CA GLU A 455 38.46 -6.00 -1.94
C GLU A 455 37.06 -5.63 -1.43
N MET A 456 36.92 -4.79 -0.40
CA MET A 456 35.63 -4.54 0.24
C MET A 456 35.09 -3.10 0.17
N ASP A 457 35.57 -2.28 -0.78
CA ASP A 457 34.85 -1.06 -1.19
C ASP A 457 33.60 -1.36 -2.04
N HIS A 458 33.31 -2.63 -2.35
CA HIS A 458 32.18 -3.05 -3.20
C HIS A 458 30.99 -3.71 -2.50
N GLU A 459 31.03 -4.00 -1.19
CA GLU A 459 29.82 -4.37 -0.45
C GLU A 459 29.27 -3.16 0.32
N GLN A 460 28.38 -2.41 -0.36
CA GLN A 460 27.58 -1.39 0.30
C GLN A 460 26.88 -1.99 1.54
N PRO A 461 27.04 -1.38 2.73
CA PRO A 461 26.27 -1.80 3.90
C PRO A 461 24.80 -1.68 3.52
N LEU A 462 24.08 -2.81 3.54
CA LEU A 462 22.66 -2.87 3.21
C LEU A 462 21.91 -1.87 4.09
N ASP A 463 21.64 -0.71 3.50
CA ASP A 463 20.59 0.14 3.96
C ASP A 463 19.30 -0.67 3.79
N TYR A 464 18.71 -1.08 4.91
CA TYR A 464 17.42 -1.78 4.92
C TYR A 464 16.29 -0.99 4.21
N GLY A 465 16.56 0.23 3.72
CA GLY A 465 15.73 1.01 2.81
C GLY A 465 16.00 0.87 1.30
N ALA A 466 16.90 0.00 0.83
CA ALA A 466 17.38 0.01 -0.56
C ALA A 466 17.36 -1.35 -1.30
N GLY A 467 16.28 -2.12 -1.21
CA GLY A 467 16.11 -3.32 -2.05
C GLY A 467 14.66 -3.53 -2.48
N ILE A 468 14.44 -3.63 -3.80
CA ILE A 468 13.18 -3.96 -4.49
C ILE A 468 12.21 -2.77 -4.57
N GLY A 469 12.19 -2.11 -5.74
CA GLY A 469 11.34 -0.96 -6.03
C GLY A 469 11.12 -0.64 -7.51
N ASP A 470 11.49 -1.52 -8.43
CA ASP A 470 11.08 -1.39 -9.83
C ASP A 470 9.79 -2.20 -10.00
N LEU A 471 8.66 -1.51 -10.15
CA LEU A 471 7.44 -2.04 -10.80
C LEU A 471 6.28 -1.04 -10.96
N PHE A 472 6.40 0.23 -10.53
CA PHE A 472 5.29 1.19 -10.66
C PHE A 472 5.72 2.60 -11.07
N ALA A 473 6.56 2.70 -12.09
CA ALA A 473 6.73 3.93 -12.86
C ALA A 473 6.28 3.64 -14.30
N GLU A 474 4.98 3.79 -14.54
CA GLU A 474 4.52 4.11 -15.89
C GLU A 474 4.39 5.62 -16.00
N GLU A 475 4.81 6.10 -17.16
CA GLU A 475 5.01 7.49 -17.57
C GLU A 475 3.74 8.33 -17.38
N ASP A 476 3.85 9.43 -16.65
CA ASP A 476 2.99 10.59 -16.87
C ASP A 476 3.91 11.80 -17.09
N ASP A 477 3.92 12.21 -18.35
CA ASP A 477 4.58 13.36 -18.94
C ASP A 477 4.13 14.65 -18.24
N THR A 478 4.90 15.10 -17.25
CA THR A 478 4.76 16.45 -16.69
C THR A 478 5.56 17.41 -17.53
N GLY A 479 4.91 17.96 -18.55
CA GLY A 479 5.34 19.19 -19.22
C GLY A 479 5.46 20.33 -18.19
N ASP A 480 6.68 20.78 -17.99
CA ASP A 480 7.09 21.92 -17.18
C ASP A 480 6.78 23.23 -17.95
N PRO A 481 6.15 24.25 -17.34
CA PRO A 481 6.15 25.59 -17.91
C PRO A 481 6.88 26.55 -16.97
N HIS A 482 8.11 26.91 -17.31
CA HIS A 482 8.75 28.12 -16.80
C HIS A 482 9.41 28.94 -17.92
N ASP A 483 9.05 30.22 -17.91
CA ASP A 483 9.74 31.41 -18.42
C ASP A 483 9.77 31.73 -19.93
N ALA A 484 8.83 32.61 -20.32
CA ALA A 484 9.09 33.90 -20.98
C ALA A 484 7.80 34.73 -20.81
N SER A 485 7.79 36.01 -20.43
CA SER A 485 8.62 37.09 -20.95
C SER A 485 8.51 38.34 -20.05
N LYS A 486 9.68 38.89 -19.72
CA LYS A 486 9.87 40.36 -19.69
C LYS A 486 10.13 40.80 -21.13
N SER A 487 9.24 41.62 -21.68
CA SER A 487 9.45 42.77 -22.57
C SER A 487 8.11 43.15 -23.19
#